data_AF-A0AB33IFU5-F1
#
_entry.id   AF-A0AB33IFU5-F1
#
_cell.length_a   1.000
_cell.length_b   1.000
_cell.length_c   1.000
_cell.angle_alpha   90.00
_cell.angle_beta   90.00
_cell.angle_gamma   90.00
#
_symmetry.space_group_name_H-M   'P 1'
#
loop_
_entity.id
_entity.type
_entity.pdbx_description
1 polymer ?
#
loop_
_entity_poly.entity_id
_entity_poly.type
_entity_poly.pdbx_seq_one_letter_code
_entity_poly.pdbx_strand_id
1 'polypeptide(L)'
;MNPFRSPDNNLPLSHALILKAALLTIGYIEENGPIGLTPNKALKRYFVAWAAEAFDWPGYTVEDLYAVNKVLNEHDFPPMVILHEVLLSAKLSRHFKGTLRLTDLARKLQSEPARLWMLLTTHLLFVVDHSPYTRSDEPLFGNWDIFLNVINIEAQVAVTEERLCSVLYGGEEEDIRRRDFKLTASLYVHVLRPLCWAGLLNEHRTGTGFSRRDFYTKTPLWPAALSLETDRHLHPATRH
;
A
#
# COMPACT_ATOMS: atom_id res chain seq x y z
N MET A 1 -17.46 8.45 -2.07
CA MET A 1 -17.02 9.77 -1.57
C MET A 1 -15.52 9.86 -1.77
N ASN A 2 -14.96 11.01 -2.16
CA ASN A 2 -13.50 11.18 -2.20
C ASN A 2 -13.04 11.59 -0.79
N PRO A 3 -12.28 10.75 -0.05
CA PRO A 3 -11.88 11.07 1.31
C PRO A 3 -10.68 12.03 1.35
N PHE A 4 -10.04 12.31 0.22
CA PHE A 4 -8.84 13.13 0.19
C PHE A 4 -9.16 14.63 0.24
N ARG A 5 -8.40 15.35 1.07
CA ARG A 5 -8.28 16.81 1.03
C ARG A 5 -7.53 17.24 -0.24
N SER A 6 -7.57 18.53 -0.54
CA SER A 6 -6.84 19.09 -1.68
C SER A 6 -5.34 18.77 -1.60
N PRO A 7 -4.67 18.39 -2.71
CA PRO A 7 -3.25 18.08 -2.73
C PRO A 7 -2.35 19.32 -2.59
N ASP A 8 -2.92 20.53 -2.55
CA ASP A 8 -2.16 21.78 -2.38
C ASP A 8 -1.70 22.00 -0.92
N ASN A 9 -2.08 21.11 0.00
CA ASN A 9 -1.58 21.11 1.38
C ASN A 9 -0.14 20.57 1.44
N ASN A 10 0.67 21.08 2.38
CA ASN A 10 1.99 20.54 2.66
C ASN A 10 1.87 19.16 3.32
N LEU A 11 1.88 18.09 2.52
CA LEU A 11 1.69 16.71 2.97
C LEU A 11 3.01 16.10 3.49
N PRO A 12 3.03 15.43 4.66
CA PRO A 12 4.20 14.73 5.18
C PRO A 12 4.39 13.38 4.45
N LEU A 13 4.87 13.43 3.20
CA LEU A 13 4.95 12.29 2.29
C LEU A 13 6.11 11.31 2.58
N SER A 14 6.91 11.54 3.63
CA SER A 14 8.05 10.68 3.97
C SER A 14 7.68 9.22 4.28
N HIS A 15 6.43 8.98 4.66
CA HIS A 15 5.90 7.63 4.93
C HIS A 15 5.33 6.92 3.70
N ALA A 16 5.16 7.62 2.57
CA ALA A 16 4.47 7.09 1.39
C ALA A 16 5.39 6.22 0.52
N LEU A 17 5.48 4.93 0.87
CA LEU A 17 6.32 3.95 0.17
C LEU A 17 5.99 3.85 -1.32
N ILE A 18 4.70 3.86 -1.68
CA ILE A 18 4.27 3.80 -3.08
C ILE A 18 4.74 5.02 -3.90
N LEU A 19 4.79 6.21 -3.28
CA LEU A 19 5.30 7.41 -3.94
C LEU A 19 6.81 7.32 -4.14
N LYS A 20 7.56 6.90 -3.11
CA LYS A 20 9.02 6.69 -3.20
C LYS A 20 9.33 5.76 -4.37
N ALA A 21 8.69 4.60 -4.43
CA ALA A 21 8.92 3.60 -5.46
C ALA A 21 8.50 4.07 -6.86
N ALA A 22 7.39 4.80 -6.98
CA ALA A 22 6.97 5.39 -8.25
C ALA A 22 7.96 6.43 -8.76
N LEU A 23 8.43 7.35 -7.90
CA LEU A 23 9.42 8.36 -8.27
C LEU A 23 10.76 7.73 -8.70
N LEU A 24 11.21 6.70 -7.98
CA LEU A 24 12.40 5.93 -8.36
C LEU A 24 12.22 5.24 -9.72
N THR A 25 11.07 4.63 -9.96
CA THR A 25 10.76 3.97 -11.24
C THR A 25 10.70 4.97 -12.40
N ILE A 26 10.08 6.13 -12.18
CA ILE A 26 10.04 7.22 -13.17
C ILE A 26 11.46 7.69 -13.47
N GLY A 27 12.25 8.00 -12.43
CA GLY A 27 13.65 8.41 -12.59
C GLY A 27 14.49 7.37 -13.33
N TYR A 28 14.32 6.09 -13.00
CA TYR A 28 15.00 5.00 -13.70
C TYR A 28 14.68 5.00 -15.20
N ILE A 29 13.42 5.15 -15.59
CA ILE A 29 13.03 5.14 -17.00
C ILE A 29 13.52 6.41 -17.74
N GLU A 30 13.57 7.57 -17.07
CA GLU A 30 14.14 8.79 -17.65
C GLU A 30 15.64 8.64 -17.94
N GLU A 31 16.39 8.02 -17.02
CA GLU A 31 17.84 7.86 -17.14
C GLU A 31 18.24 6.70 -18.06
N ASN A 32 17.56 5.55 -17.94
CA ASN A 32 17.98 4.28 -18.56
C ASN A 32 17.10 3.88 -19.75
N GLY A 33 16.00 4.59 -19.97
CA GLY A 33 15.00 4.26 -20.97
C GLY A 33 13.96 3.23 -20.52
N PRO A 34 13.08 2.79 -21.43
CA PRO A 34 11.96 1.90 -21.12
C PRO A 34 12.39 0.56 -20.50
N ILE A 35 11.61 0.07 -19.54
CA ILE A 35 11.87 -1.23 -18.91
C ILE A 35 11.34 -2.35 -19.82
N GLY A 36 12.15 -3.38 -20.08
CA GLY A 36 11.72 -4.54 -20.85
C GLY A 36 10.64 -5.35 -20.12
N LEU A 37 9.73 -5.93 -20.90
CA LEU A 37 8.69 -6.84 -20.41
C LEU A 37 8.93 -8.27 -20.90
N THR A 38 8.49 -9.25 -20.13
CA THR A 38 8.37 -10.65 -20.55
C THR A 38 7.19 -10.81 -21.53
N PRO A 39 7.06 -11.96 -22.22
CA PRO A 39 5.87 -12.25 -23.04
C PRO A 39 4.55 -12.15 -22.26
N ASN A 40 4.58 -12.50 -20.96
CA ASN A 40 3.43 -12.38 -20.06
C ASN A 40 3.29 -10.97 -19.47
N LYS A 41 3.99 -9.98 -20.03
CA LYS A 41 3.97 -8.56 -19.62
C LYS A 41 4.49 -8.29 -18.21
N ALA A 42 5.24 -9.23 -17.63
CA ALA A 42 5.93 -9.00 -16.37
C ALA A 42 7.20 -8.15 -16.57
N LEU A 43 7.61 -7.37 -15.58
CA LEU A 43 8.86 -6.62 -15.60
C LEU A 43 10.06 -7.59 -15.66
N LYS A 44 11.06 -7.25 -16.48
CA LYS A 44 12.26 -8.08 -16.60
C LYS A 44 13.06 -8.09 -15.29
N ARG A 45 13.60 -9.27 -14.95
CA ARG A 45 14.38 -9.53 -13.73
C ARG A 45 15.48 -8.51 -13.41
N TYR A 46 16.12 -7.91 -14.41
CA TYR A 46 17.17 -6.90 -14.17
C TYR A 46 16.61 -5.68 -13.45
N PHE A 47 15.41 -5.25 -13.82
CA PHE A 47 14.73 -4.14 -13.18
C PHE A 47 14.19 -4.54 -11.81
N VAL A 48 13.68 -5.77 -11.67
CA VAL A 48 13.20 -6.29 -10.38
C VAL A 48 14.34 -6.35 -9.35
N ALA A 49 15.52 -6.84 -9.76
CA ALA A 49 16.70 -6.87 -8.90
C ALA A 49 17.14 -5.45 -8.48
N TRP A 50 17.20 -4.52 -9.43
CA TRP A 50 17.49 -3.12 -9.13
C TRP A 50 16.46 -2.52 -8.15
N ALA A 51 15.18 -2.80 -8.36
CA ALA A 51 14.13 -2.22 -7.53
C ALA A 51 14.08 -2.80 -6.13
N ALA A 52 14.42 -4.08 -5.94
CA ALA A 52 14.55 -4.67 -4.61
C ALA A 52 15.55 -3.88 -3.74
N GLU A 53 16.68 -3.48 -4.33
CA GLU A 53 17.68 -2.64 -3.67
C GLU A 53 17.20 -1.17 -3.54
N ALA A 54 16.74 -0.57 -4.64
CA ALA A 54 16.43 0.85 -4.68
C ALA A 54 15.19 1.24 -3.85
N PHE A 55 14.18 0.37 -3.81
CA PHE A 55 12.95 0.66 -3.07
C PHE A 55 13.19 0.56 -1.57
N ASP A 56 14.07 -0.35 -1.13
CA ASP A 56 14.35 -0.64 0.28
C ASP A 56 13.03 -0.78 1.05
N TRP A 57 12.21 -1.73 0.60
CA TRP A 57 10.82 -1.82 1.02
C TRP A 57 10.71 -2.60 2.33
N PRO A 58 10.13 -2.04 3.41
CA PRO A 58 10.01 -2.72 4.69
C PRO A 58 9.28 -4.07 4.57
N GLY A 59 9.92 -5.14 5.05
CA GLY A 59 9.41 -6.52 4.98
C GLY A 59 9.56 -7.19 3.61
N TYR A 60 10.25 -6.54 2.69
CA TYR A 60 10.69 -7.06 1.39
C TYR A 60 12.10 -6.52 1.09
N THR A 61 13.00 -6.56 2.08
CA THR A 61 14.39 -6.16 1.85
C THR A 61 15.07 -7.13 0.89
N VAL A 62 16.25 -6.77 0.40
CA VAL A 62 17.06 -7.66 -0.44
C VAL A 62 17.30 -8.99 0.28
N GLU A 63 17.62 -8.95 1.57
CA GLU A 63 17.82 -10.13 2.41
C GLU A 63 16.54 -10.98 2.50
N ASP A 64 15.39 -10.35 2.77
CA ASP A 64 14.10 -11.05 2.83
C ASP A 64 13.77 -11.76 1.51
N LEU A 65 13.97 -11.06 0.39
CA LEU A 65 13.63 -11.54 -0.95
C LEU A 65 14.55 -12.68 -1.40
N TYR A 66 15.86 -12.58 -1.16
CA TYR A 66 16.83 -13.60 -1.55
C TYR A 66 16.95 -14.76 -0.54
N ALA A 67 16.41 -14.63 0.68
CA ALA A 67 16.32 -15.74 1.62
C ALA A 67 15.50 -16.93 1.07
N VAL A 68 14.54 -16.64 0.19
CA VAL A 68 13.63 -17.65 -0.40
C VAL A 68 13.76 -17.79 -1.91
N ASN A 69 14.41 -16.84 -2.60
CA ASN A 69 14.55 -16.85 -4.06
C ASN A 69 16.02 -16.82 -4.49
N LYS A 70 16.39 -17.66 -5.47
CA LYS A 70 17.73 -17.59 -6.10
C LYS A 70 17.85 -16.45 -7.12
N VAL A 71 16.75 -16.12 -7.78
CA VAL A 71 16.64 -15.06 -8.78
C VAL A 71 15.27 -14.43 -8.59
N LEU A 72 15.20 -13.10 -8.64
CA LEU A 72 13.94 -12.38 -8.48
C LEU A 72 13.23 -12.17 -9.82
N ASN A 73 11.99 -12.63 -9.88
CA ASN A 73 11.01 -12.23 -10.88
C ASN A 73 10.00 -11.27 -10.23
N GLU A 74 9.17 -10.63 -11.05
CA GLU A 74 8.23 -9.61 -10.55
C GLU A 74 7.28 -10.18 -9.48
N HIS A 75 6.73 -11.38 -9.69
CA HIS A 75 5.83 -12.04 -8.73
C HIS A 75 6.49 -12.39 -7.39
N ASP A 76 7.82 -12.44 -7.34
CA ASP A 76 8.57 -12.69 -6.11
C ASP A 76 8.67 -11.42 -5.25
N PHE A 77 8.35 -10.24 -5.81
CA PHE A 77 8.39 -8.94 -5.15
C PHE A 77 7.01 -8.24 -5.19
N PRO A 78 6.08 -8.57 -4.28
CA PRO A 78 4.70 -8.06 -4.31
C PRO A 78 4.54 -6.54 -4.39
N PRO A 79 5.33 -5.70 -3.67
CA PRO A 79 5.29 -4.26 -3.85
C PRO A 79 5.51 -3.81 -5.30
N MET A 80 6.39 -4.49 -6.05
CA MET A 80 6.62 -4.18 -7.47
C MET A 80 5.43 -4.56 -8.33
N VAL A 81 4.83 -5.74 -8.12
CA VAL A 81 3.64 -6.19 -8.88
C VAL A 81 2.54 -5.14 -8.77
N ILE A 82 2.24 -4.72 -7.55
CA ILE A 82 1.16 -3.76 -7.29
C ILE A 82 1.52 -2.38 -7.81
N LEU A 83 2.77 -1.92 -7.65
CA LEU A 83 3.20 -0.65 -8.25
C LEU A 83 3.02 -0.65 -9.77
N HIS A 84 3.38 -1.74 -10.44
CA HIS A 84 3.20 -1.87 -11.88
C HIS A 84 1.73 -1.72 -12.30
N GLU A 85 0.81 -2.39 -11.59
CA GLU A 85 -0.63 -2.26 -11.81
C GLU A 85 -1.15 -0.84 -11.52
N VAL A 86 -0.69 -0.21 -10.44
CA VAL A 86 -1.04 1.17 -10.09
C VAL A 86 -0.57 2.13 -11.20
N LEU A 87 0.67 2.01 -11.69
CA LEU A 87 1.20 2.88 -12.75
C LEU A 87 0.40 2.73 -14.05
N LEU A 88 -0.02 1.52 -14.41
CA LEU A 88 -0.83 1.26 -15.60
C LEU A 88 -2.25 1.80 -15.44
N SER A 89 -2.92 1.49 -14.33
CA SER A 89 -4.31 1.92 -14.09
C SER A 89 -4.41 3.45 -13.97
N ALA A 90 -3.42 4.10 -13.35
CA ALA A 90 -3.29 5.56 -13.26
C ALA A 90 -2.84 6.23 -14.57
N LYS A 91 -2.60 5.44 -15.63
CA LYS A 91 -2.09 5.92 -16.93
C LYS A 91 -0.78 6.71 -16.81
N LEU A 92 0.04 6.40 -15.80
CA LEU A 92 1.39 6.93 -15.62
C LEU A 92 2.40 6.16 -16.48
N SER A 93 2.09 4.89 -16.76
CA SER A 93 2.85 4.06 -17.68
C SER A 93 1.93 3.37 -18.68
N ARG A 94 2.54 2.82 -19.73
CA ARG A 94 1.87 1.95 -20.70
C ARG A 94 2.79 0.86 -21.20
N HIS A 95 2.20 -0.29 -21.52
CA HIS A 95 2.90 -1.31 -22.30
C HIS A 95 2.94 -0.90 -23.77
N PHE A 96 4.13 -0.89 -24.35
CA PHE A 96 4.32 -0.62 -25.77
C PHE A 96 5.53 -1.37 -26.31
N LYS A 97 5.33 -2.14 -27.38
CA LYS A 97 6.38 -2.92 -28.07
C LYS A 97 7.27 -3.72 -27.09
N GLY A 98 6.66 -4.45 -26.15
CA GLY A 98 7.38 -5.29 -25.18
C GLY A 98 8.14 -4.50 -24.10
N THR A 99 7.81 -3.22 -23.88
CA THR A 99 8.43 -2.37 -22.86
C THR A 99 7.38 -1.63 -22.04
N LEU A 100 7.68 -1.33 -20.77
CA LEU A 100 6.97 -0.36 -19.96
C LEU A 100 7.54 1.04 -20.24
N ARG A 101 6.67 1.98 -20.63
CA ARG A 101 7.05 3.36 -20.96
C ARG A 101 6.25 4.34 -20.13
N LEU A 102 6.88 5.44 -19.74
CA LEU A 102 6.19 6.57 -19.14
C LEU A 102 5.27 7.27 -20.15
N THR A 103 4.16 7.78 -19.63
CA THR A 103 3.30 8.74 -20.32
C THR A 103 3.73 10.17 -19.99
N ASP A 104 3.24 11.15 -20.74
CA ASP A 104 3.53 12.57 -20.46
C ASP A 104 2.97 13.01 -19.09
N LEU A 105 1.89 12.35 -18.64
CA LEU A 105 1.33 12.57 -17.31
C LEU A 105 2.33 12.23 -16.21
N ALA A 106 3.04 11.10 -16.31
CA ALA A 106 4.03 10.72 -15.32
C ALA A 106 5.19 11.71 -15.24
N ARG A 107 5.69 12.16 -16.40
CA ARG A 107 6.78 13.16 -16.45
C ARG A 107 6.36 14.48 -15.82
N LYS A 108 5.13 14.92 -16.10
CA LYS A 108 4.57 16.13 -15.49
C LYS A 108 4.44 16.01 -13.97
N LEU A 109 3.90 14.88 -13.49
CA LEU A 109 3.64 14.68 -12.06
C LEU A 109 4.90 14.37 -11.24
N GLN A 110 6.03 14.04 -11.87
CA GLN A 110 7.29 13.81 -11.17
C GLN A 110 7.72 15.00 -10.30
N SER A 111 7.46 16.24 -10.75
CA SER A 111 7.73 17.46 -10.00
C SER A 111 6.58 17.90 -9.08
N GLU A 112 5.49 17.14 -9.00
CA GLU A 112 4.28 17.45 -8.22
C GLU A 112 3.96 16.29 -7.23
N PRO A 113 4.83 16.02 -6.24
CA PRO A 113 4.78 14.78 -5.44
C PRO A 113 3.47 14.57 -4.68
N ALA A 114 2.83 15.63 -4.18
CA ALA A 114 1.54 15.52 -3.50
C ALA A 114 0.41 15.09 -4.45
N ARG A 115 0.40 15.60 -5.69
CA ARG A 115 -0.57 15.22 -6.72
C ARG A 115 -0.29 13.82 -7.26
N LEU A 116 0.98 13.48 -7.47
CA LEU A 116 1.38 12.12 -7.83
C LEU A 116 0.94 11.12 -6.76
N TRP A 117 1.23 11.41 -5.49
CA TRP A 117 0.81 10.58 -4.36
C TRP A 117 -0.70 10.38 -4.32
N MET A 118 -1.48 11.45 -4.42
CA MET A 118 -2.94 11.36 -4.37
C MET A 118 -3.49 10.49 -5.52
N LEU A 119 -2.92 10.61 -6.73
CA LEU A 119 -3.28 9.76 -7.86
C LEU A 119 -2.92 8.29 -7.61
N LEU A 120 -1.68 8.02 -7.19
CA LEU A 120 -1.21 6.66 -6.87
C LEU A 120 -2.07 6.01 -5.79
N THR A 121 -2.32 6.72 -4.68
CA THR A 121 -3.12 6.22 -3.57
C THR A 121 -4.58 6.01 -3.98
N THR A 122 -5.17 6.90 -4.78
CA THR A 122 -6.52 6.70 -5.32
C THR A 122 -6.62 5.38 -6.08
N HIS A 123 -5.64 5.09 -6.95
CA HIS A 123 -5.62 3.86 -7.71
C HIS A 123 -5.33 2.63 -6.85
N LEU A 124 -4.38 2.75 -5.92
CA LEU A 124 -4.01 1.68 -5.00
C LEU A 124 -5.18 1.25 -4.12
N LEU A 125 -5.96 2.19 -3.58
CA LEU A 125 -7.07 1.86 -2.68
C LEU A 125 -8.34 1.49 -3.46
N PHE A 126 -8.71 2.25 -4.49
CA PHE A 126 -10.07 2.19 -5.07
C PHE A 126 -10.16 1.55 -6.46
N VAL A 127 -9.04 1.25 -7.12
CA VAL A 127 -9.04 0.78 -8.52
C VAL A 127 -8.37 -0.58 -8.68
N VAL A 128 -7.22 -0.79 -8.02
CA VAL A 128 -6.51 -2.08 -8.06
C VAL A 128 -7.31 -3.14 -7.31
N ASP A 129 -7.49 -4.29 -7.95
CA ASP A 129 -8.11 -5.47 -7.33
C ASP A 129 -7.05 -6.25 -6.55
N HIS A 130 -7.22 -6.28 -5.22
CA HIS A 130 -6.29 -6.98 -4.33
C HIS A 130 -6.62 -8.48 -4.17
N SER A 131 -7.73 -8.96 -4.73
CA SER A 131 -8.21 -10.35 -4.57
C SER A 131 -7.19 -11.39 -5.03
N PRO A 132 -6.43 -11.21 -6.14
CA PRO A 132 -5.41 -12.18 -6.56
C PRO A 132 -4.28 -12.41 -5.54
N TYR A 133 -4.14 -11.52 -4.54
CA TYR A 133 -3.09 -11.55 -3.54
C TYR A 133 -3.55 -12.07 -2.18
N THR A 134 -4.85 -12.38 -2.03
CA THR A 134 -5.36 -13.12 -0.88
C THR A 134 -5.39 -14.63 -1.19
N ARG A 135 -5.21 -15.46 -0.16
CA ARG A 135 -5.36 -16.92 -0.25
C ARG A 135 -6.78 -17.39 0.09
N SER A 136 -7.74 -16.47 0.06
CA SER A 136 -9.15 -16.72 0.38
C SER A 136 -10.02 -16.37 -0.81
N ASP A 137 -10.92 -17.28 -1.18
CA ASP A 137 -11.92 -17.04 -2.23
C ASP A 137 -13.15 -16.27 -1.70
N GLU A 138 -13.19 -16.00 -0.38
CA GLU A 138 -14.29 -15.29 0.26
C GLU A 138 -14.11 -13.77 0.12
N PRO A 139 -15.10 -13.05 -0.42
CA PRO A 139 -15.01 -11.61 -0.56
C PRO A 139 -15.02 -10.92 0.81
N LEU A 140 -14.14 -9.94 0.99
CA LEU A 140 -14.17 -9.07 2.17
C LEU A 140 -15.40 -8.16 2.09
N PHE A 141 -16.38 -8.38 2.96
CA PHE A 141 -17.58 -7.55 3.02
C PHE A 141 -17.27 -6.16 3.57
N GLY A 142 -17.77 -5.12 2.92
CA GLY A 142 -17.58 -3.73 3.36
C GLY A 142 -17.22 -2.82 2.21
N ASN A 143 -16.88 -1.59 2.54
CA ASN A 143 -16.41 -0.61 1.57
C ASN A 143 -15.45 0.37 2.25
N TRP A 144 -14.71 1.12 1.43
CA TRP A 144 -13.70 2.04 1.93
C TRP A 144 -14.22 3.15 2.82
N ASP A 145 -15.46 3.60 2.65
CA ASP A 145 -16.04 4.60 3.55
C ASP A 145 -16.15 4.03 4.98
N ILE A 146 -16.65 2.81 5.12
CA ILE A 146 -16.71 2.11 6.41
C ILE A 146 -15.29 1.87 6.95
N PHE A 147 -14.40 1.30 6.15
CA PHE A 147 -13.05 0.94 6.61
C PHE A 147 -12.26 2.15 7.09
N LEU A 148 -12.27 3.25 6.33
CA LEU A 148 -11.57 4.47 6.73
C LEU A 148 -12.17 5.07 8.00
N ASN A 149 -13.50 5.15 8.11
CA ASN A 149 -14.14 5.75 9.28
C ASN A 149 -13.94 4.91 10.56
N VAL A 150 -13.95 3.57 10.48
CA VAL A 150 -13.65 2.67 11.61
C VAL A 150 -12.19 2.76 12.02
N ILE A 151 -11.25 2.66 11.06
CA ILE A 151 -9.81 2.77 11.34
C ILE A 151 -9.48 4.14 11.94
N ASN A 152 -10.14 5.21 11.49
CA ASN A 152 -9.92 6.55 12.03
C ASN A 152 -10.15 6.62 13.55
N ILE A 153 -11.16 5.89 14.06
CA ILE A 153 -11.48 5.80 15.48
C ILE A 153 -10.55 4.81 16.19
N GLU A 154 -10.51 3.55 15.73
CA GLU A 154 -9.83 2.48 16.45
C GLU A 154 -8.30 2.69 16.47
N ALA A 155 -7.72 3.24 15.39
CA ALA A 155 -6.29 3.54 15.31
C ALA A 155 -5.90 4.89 15.96
N GLN A 156 -6.76 5.48 16.80
CA GLN A 156 -6.39 6.60 17.68
C GLN A 156 -5.33 6.17 18.71
N VAL A 157 -5.38 4.90 19.11
CA VAL A 157 -4.30 4.17 19.76
C VAL A 157 -3.79 3.08 18.81
N ALA A 158 -2.70 2.40 19.15
CA ALA A 158 -2.26 1.26 18.36
C ALA A 158 -3.35 0.17 18.33
N VAL A 159 -3.72 -0.31 17.13
CA VAL A 159 -4.80 -1.29 16.92
C VAL A 159 -4.28 -2.56 16.25
N THR A 160 -4.87 -3.72 16.55
CA THR A 160 -4.55 -4.98 15.85
C THR A 160 -5.58 -5.31 14.77
N GLU A 161 -5.25 -6.26 13.90
CA GLU A 161 -6.18 -6.76 12.87
C GLU A 161 -7.40 -7.42 13.51
N GLU A 162 -7.21 -8.18 14.59
CA GLU A 162 -8.33 -8.87 15.25
C GLU A 162 -9.29 -7.89 15.90
N ARG A 163 -8.78 -6.80 16.48
CA ARG A 163 -9.62 -5.72 17.00
C ARG A 163 -10.46 -5.08 15.89
N LEU A 164 -9.84 -4.77 14.74
CA LEU A 164 -10.56 -4.22 13.60
C LEU A 164 -11.60 -5.19 13.04
N CYS A 165 -11.27 -6.48 12.91
CA CYS A 165 -12.23 -7.50 12.50
C CYS A 165 -13.40 -7.63 13.48
N SER A 166 -13.13 -7.63 14.79
CA SER A 166 -14.16 -7.69 15.84
C SER A 166 -15.12 -6.50 15.73
N VAL A 167 -14.61 -5.28 15.50
CA VAL A 167 -15.44 -4.07 15.35
C VAL A 167 -16.23 -4.08 14.03
N LEU A 168 -15.62 -4.54 12.94
CA LEU A 168 -16.25 -4.54 11.61
C LEU A 168 -17.29 -5.65 11.43
N TYR A 169 -17.04 -6.84 11.99
CA TYR A 169 -17.76 -8.07 11.69
C TYR A 169 -18.34 -8.78 12.93
N GLY A 170 -18.03 -8.30 14.13
CA GLY A 170 -18.38 -8.94 15.39
C GLY A 170 -17.42 -10.07 15.79
N GLY A 171 -17.71 -10.70 16.93
CA GLY A 171 -16.91 -11.80 17.48
C GLY A 171 -15.82 -11.34 18.44
N GLU A 172 -15.31 -12.30 19.23
CA GLU A 172 -14.26 -12.07 20.22
C GLU A 172 -12.87 -12.10 19.57
N GLU A 173 -11.99 -11.17 19.94
CA GLU A 173 -10.65 -11.02 19.32
C GLU A 173 -9.79 -12.29 19.41
N GLU A 174 -9.89 -13.03 20.53
CA GLU A 174 -9.16 -14.31 20.70
C GLU A 174 -9.70 -15.43 19.80
N ASP A 175 -11.01 -15.45 19.53
CA ASP A 175 -11.60 -16.43 18.61
C ASP A 175 -11.23 -16.11 17.16
N ILE A 176 -11.27 -14.83 16.78
CA ILE A 176 -10.81 -14.35 15.46
C ILE A 176 -9.36 -14.76 15.25
N ARG A 177 -8.48 -14.50 16.23
CA ARG A 177 -7.06 -14.87 16.14
C ARG A 177 -6.86 -16.37 15.91
N ARG A 178 -7.60 -17.21 16.64
CA ARG A 178 -7.36 -18.66 16.67
C ARG A 178 -8.06 -19.41 15.55
N ARG A 179 -9.21 -18.91 15.09
CA ARG A 179 -10.14 -19.67 14.24
C ARG A 179 -10.45 -18.98 12.92
N ASP A 180 -10.22 -17.67 12.81
CA ASP A 180 -10.58 -16.89 11.62
C ASP A 180 -9.38 -16.11 11.04
N PHE A 181 -8.29 -16.84 10.80
CA PHE A 181 -7.09 -16.28 10.16
C PHE A 181 -7.34 -15.81 8.71
N LYS A 182 -8.42 -16.28 8.07
CA LYS A 182 -8.78 -15.88 6.70
C LYS A 182 -9.36 -14.48 6.67
N LEU A 183 -10.21 -14.14 7.65
CA LEU A 183 -10.77 -12.80 7.76
C LEU A 183 -9.68 -11.76 8.02
N THR A 184 -8.77 -12.01 8.95
CA THR A 184 -7.64 -11.10 9.23
C THR A 184 -6.71 -10.98 8.03
N ALA A 185 -6.35 -12.09 7.38
CA ALA A 185 -5.53 -12.06 6.17
C ALA A 185 -6.20 -11.27 5.03
N SER A 186 -7.51 -11.39 4.88
CA SER A 186 -8.27 -10.65 3.86
C SER A 186 -8.32 -9.16 4.19
N LEU A 187 -8.60 -8.78 5.44
CA LEU A 187 -8.54 -7.38 5.88
C LEU A 187 -7.14 -6.79 5.67
N TYR A 188 -6.10 -7.56 5.98
CA TYR A 188 -4.73 -7.13 5.80
C TYR A 188 -4.40 -6.85 4.33
N VAL A 189 -4.65 -7.81 3.44
CA VAL A 189 -4.31 -7.70 2.01
C VAL A 189 -5.12 -6.59 1.33
N HIS A 190 -6.42 -6.48 1.62
CA HIS A 190 -7.30 -5.56 0.91
C HIS A 190 -7.32 -4.15 1.48
N VAL A 191 -7.00 -3.97 2.77
CA VAL A 191 -7.18 -2.68 3.47
C VAL A 191 -5.89 -2.20 4.11
N LEU A 192 -5.35 -2.96 5.08
CA LEU A 192 -4.27 -2.46 5.93
C LEU A 192 -2.96 -2.29 5.18
N ARG A 193 -2.56 -3.29 4.39
CA ARG A 193 -1.34 -3.23 3.59
C ARG A 193 -1.38 -2.08 2.56
N PRO A 194 -2.44 -1.89 1.75
CA PRO A 194 -2.57 -0.72 0.89
C PRO A 194 -2.47 0.62 1.64
N LEU A 195 -3.08 0.73 2.83
CA LEU A 195 -2.96 1.93 3.67
C LEU A 195 -1.54 2.16 4.21
N CYS A 196 -0.83 1.09 4.60
CA CYS A 196 0.58 1.17 4.99
C CYS A 196 1.46 1.60 3.81
N TRP A 197 1.23 1.02 2.63
CA TRP A 197 1.98 1.34 1.42
C TRP A 197 1.73 2.76 0.91
N ALA A 198 0.52 3.28 1.10
CA ALA A 198 0.18 4.67 0.87
C ALA A 198 0.83 5.63 1.90
N GLY A 199 1.36 5.11 3.01
CA GLY A 199 1.92 5.90 4.11
C GLY A 199 0.88 6.48 5.05
N LEU A 200 -0.37 6.02 4.99
CA LEU A 200 -1.46 6.46 5.87
C LEU A 200 -1.41 5.77 7.24
N LEU A 201 -0.95 4.51 7.26
CA LEU A 201 -0.68 3.75 8.49
C LEU A 201 0.80 3.35 8.56
N ASN A 202 1.29 3.14 9.79
CA ASN A 202 2.51 2.38 10.04
C ASN A 202 2.13 1.01 10.60
N GLU A 203 2.82 -0.02 10.14
CA GLU A 203 2.76 -1.39 10.66
C GLU A 203 3.93 -1.62 11.62
N HIS A 204 3.65 -2.06 12.85
CA HIS A 204 4.63 -2.39 13.86
C HIS A 204 4.52 -3.86 14.22
N ARG A 205 5.59 -4.61 13.98
CA ARG A 205 5.62 -6.05 14.26
C ARG A 205 6.31 -6.32 15.58
N THR A 206 5.69 -7.15 16.40
CA THR A 206 6.23 -7.59 17.69
C THR A 206 6.15 -9.10 17.81
N GLY A 207 7.06 -9.70 18.56
CA GLY A 207 7.14 -11.16 18.70
C GLY A 207 7.61 -11.89 17.43
N THR A 208 7.65 -13.22 17.51
CA THR A 208 8.09 -14.09 16.41
C THR A 208 7.24 -15.37 16.35
N GLY A 209 7.19 -16.02 15.19
CA GLY A 209 6.43 -17.26 14.99
C GLY A 209 4.96 -17.11 15.41
N PHE A 210 4.45 -18.03 16.21
CA PHE A 210 3.07 -18.02 16.73
C PHE A 210 2.77 -16.89 17.73
N SER A 211 3.79 -16.20 18.25
CA SER A 211 3.62 -15.04 19.13
C SER A 211 3.58 -13.70 18.39
N ARG A 212 3.75 -13.73 17.06
CA ARG A 212 3.79 -12.52 16.24
C ARG A 212 2.47 -11.76 16.35
N ARG A 213 2.56 -10.46 16.61
CA ARG A 213 1.45 -9.52 16.56
C ARG A 213 1.85 -8.29 15.77
N ASP A 214 0.95 -7.87 14.90
CA ASP A 214 1.10 -6.70 14.08
C ASP A 214 0.12 -5.62 14.60
N PHE A 215 0.64 -4.41 14.83
CA PHE A 215 -0.10 -3.26 15.31
C PHE A 215 -0.04 -2.14 14.29
N TYR A 216 -1.12 -1.38 14.20
CA TYR A 216 -1.29 -0.30 13.23
C TYR A 216 -1.51 1.02 13.94
N THR A 217 -0.80 2.06 13.48
CA THR A 217 -0.93 3.43 13.99
C THR A 217 -1.06 4.41 12.83
N LYS A 218 -1.91 5.43 12.97
CA LYS A 218 -2.00 6.54 12.00
C LYS A 218 -0.67 7.28 11.89
N THR A 219 -0.24 7.56 10.66
CA THR A 219 0.90 8.47 10.43
C THR A 219 0.41 9.93 10.46
N PRO A 220 1.31 10.93 10.49
CA PRO A 220 0.92 12.34 10.29
C PRO A 220 0.23 12.62 8.96
N LEU A 221 0.38 11.73 7.95
CA LEU A 221 -0.26 11.88 6.65
C LEU A 221 -1.77 11.61 6.72
N TRP A 222 -2.23 10.75 7.64
CA TRP A 222 -3.65 10.43 7.79
C TRP A 222 -4.53 11.67 8.02
N PRO A 223 -4.35 12.47 9.09
CA PRO A 223 -5.17 13.66 9.31
C PRO A 223 -4.87 14.79 8.31
N ALA A 224 -3.67 14.82 7.74
CA ALA A 224 -3.28 15.85 6.77
C ALA A 224 -3.92 15.64 5.39
N ALA A 225 -4.10 14.37 4.99
CA ALA A 225 -4.60 14.00 3.67
C ALA A 225 -6.08 13.62 3.66
N LEU A 226 -6.65 13.15 4.78
CA LEU A 226 -8.03 12.65 4.82
C LEU A 226 -8.99 13.61 5.53
N SER A 227 -10.23 13.64 5.05
CA SER A 227 -11.38 14.29 5.69
C SER A 227 -12.47 13.24 5.87
N LEU A 228 -12.69 12.79 7.11
CA LEU A 228 -13.58 11.67 7.42
C LEU A 228 -14.72 12.12 8.32
N GLU A 229 -15.88 11.46 8.21
CA GLU A 229 -17.06 11.81 9.01
C GLU A 229 -16.80 11.61 10.51
N THR A 230 -15.98 10.61 10.84
CA THR A 230 -15.63 10.29 12.23
C THR A 230 -14.61 11.22 12.87
N ASP A 231 -14.04 12.18 12.12
CA ASP A 231 -13.12 13.18 12.68
C ASP A 231 -13.74 13.95 13.85
N ARG A 232 -15.06 14.17 13.82
CA ARG A 232 -15.83 14.85 14.90
C ARG A 232 -15.84 14.10 16.24
N HIS A 233 -15.53 12.81 16.23
CA HIS A 233 -15.50 11.97 17.43
C HIS A 233 -14.10 11.83 18.01
N LEU A 234 -13.08 12.35 17.32
CA LEU A 234 -11.71 12.36 17.83
C LEU A 234 -11.53 13.55 18.77
N HIS A 235 -11.15 13.27 20.02
CA HIS A 235 -10.72 14.33 20.93
C HIS A 235 -9.36 14.89 20.47
N PRO A 236 -9.11 16.21 20.63
CA PRO A 236 -7.79 16.77 20.36
C PRO A 236 -6.77 16.04 21.23
N ALA A 237 -5.71 15.50 20.62
CA ALA A 237 -4.61 14.94 21.38
C ALA A 237 -4.00 16.07 22.23
N THR A 238 -4.13 15.97 23.56
CA THR A 238 -3.45 16.86 24.50
C THR A 238 -1.96 16.72 24.25
N ARG A 239 -1.35 17.73 23.61
CA ARG A 239 0.11 17.81 23.51
C ARG A 239 0.65 18.04 24.91
N HIS A 240 1.24 17.02 25.51
CA HIS A 240 2.09 17.15 26.69
C HIS A 240 3.49 17.59 26.28
#